data_AF-A0A485KZL8-F1
#
_entry.id   AF-A0A485KZL8-F1
#
_cell.length_a   1.000
_cell.length_b   1.000
_cell.length_c   1.000
_cell.angle_alpha   90.00
_cell.angle_beta   90.00
_cell.angle_gamma   90.00
#
_symmetry.space_group_name_H-M   'P 1'
#
loop_
_entity.id
_entity.type
_entity.pdbx_description
1 polymer ?
#
loop_
_entity_poly.entity_id
_entity_poly.type
_entity_poly.pdbx_seq_one_letter_code
_entity_poly.pdbx_strand_id
1 'polypeptide(L)'
;MDDVVKQEVERYTRAALKSLDSTPYFRLSYLRGELKKHLPASGVTYPTFVALVVEGIAKHPCLDLQHNGFVLSRGCIPHVNDRSMETMAAKCTVKAKAYVQRHPASSDAYFPVLHVHAIVQKCTSADRRSCCKLSSEWHKTLPWSLVSDSNPVLVSKIGFDKTADAPHWTMREKTVDSIESLVAILAFDPAFQSHSMVAVSCELSVCHFTSLATCTTMYHIDCLASGGVSAVVKVLRPHFENAQLTKVWFDVHADAVDLHAHVPGLCLAGTWDLQV
;
A
#
# COMPACT_ATOMS: atom_id res chain seq x y z
N MET A 1 20.98 12.26 31.33
CA MET A 1 19.57 12.25 30.87
C MET A 1 18.77 11.64 31.99
N ASP A 2 17.63 12.23 32.36
CA ASP A 2 16.74 11.70 33.40
C ASP A 2 16.28 10.27 33.01
N ASP A 3 16.25 9.34 33.96
CA ASP A 3 15.88 7.94 33.71
C ASP A 3 14.44 7.83 33.17
N VAL A 4 13.53 8.73 33.56
CA VAL A 4 12.17 8.80 33.01
C VAL A 4 12.19 9.19 31.53
N VAL A 5 13.04 10.15 31.15
CA VAL A 5 13.22 10.54 29.74
C VAL A 5 13.79 9.38 28.95
N LYS A 6 14.75 8.62 29.51
CA LYS A 6 15.32 7.43 28.86
C LYS A 6 14.26 6.35 28.63
N GLN A 7 13.46 6.04 29.64
CA GLN A 7 12.39 5.04 29.55
C GLN A 7 11.34 5.41 28.48
N GLU A 8 10.91 6.67 28.43
CA GLU A 8 9.92 7.11 27.44
C GLU A 8 10.52 7.21 26.03
N VAL A 9 11.80 7.57 25.87
CA VAL A 9 12.51 7.48 24.57
C VAL A 9 12.51 6.04 24.06
N GLU A 10 12.88 5.05 24.87
CA GLU A 10 12.88 3.64 24.47
C GLU A 10 11.45 3.14 24.12
N ARG A 11 10.46 3.53 24.93
CA ARG A 11 9.05 3.17 24.75
C ARG A 11 8.48 3.73 23.45
N TYR A 12 8.66 5.02 23.18
CA TYR A 12 8.13 5.65 21.97
C TYR A 12 8.95 5.38 20.72
N THR A 13 10.26 5.11 20.82
CA THR A 13 11.04 4.58 19.69
C THR A 13 10.46 3.24 19.23
N ARG A 14 10.17 2.33 20.17
CA ARG A 14 9.53 1.04 19.87
C ARG A 14 8.12 1.20 19.31
N ALA A 15 7.34 2.15 19.83
CA ALA A 15 6.00 2.46 19.31
C ALA A 15 6.03 3.06 17.90
N ALA A 16 6.98 3.96 17.63
CA ALA A 16 7.19 4.56 16.31
C ALA A 16 7.57 3.49 15.29
N LEU A 17 8.60 2.67 15.55
CA LEU A 17 9.01 1.58 14.65
C LEU A 17 7.85 0.61 14.37
N LYS A 18 7.10 0.19 15.40
CA LYS A 18 5.94 -0.70 15.22
C LYS A 18 4.79 -0.05 14.45
N SER A 19 4.58 1.26 14.60
CA SER A 19 3.60 1.99 13.78
C SER A 19 4.06 2.05 12.32
N LEU A 20 5.36 2.28 12.11
CA LEU A 20 6.00 2.39 10.81
C LEU A 20 5.99 1.08 9.99
N ASP A 21 5.78 -0.08 10.63
CA ASP A 21 5.46 -1.35 9.97
C ASP A 21 4.09 -1.35 9.25
N SER A 22 3.22 -0.35 9.51
CA SER A 22 1.82 -0.30 9.05
C SER A 22 1.37 1.05 8.49
N THR A 23 2.03 2.14 8.88
CA THR A 23 1.72 3.52 8.48
C THR A 23 3.05 4.25 8.27
N PRO A 24 3.37 4.84 7.11
CA PRO A 24 4.71 5.37 6.80
C PRO A 24 5.13 6.60 7.64
N TYR A 25 4.29 7.08 8.56
CA TYR A 25 4.50 8.32 9.31
C TYR A 25 3.99 8.25 10.76
N PHE A 26 4.88 8.42 11.73
CA PHE A 26 4.52 8.48 13.16
C PHE A 26 4.40 9.94 13.62
N ARG A 27 3.16 10.43 13.81
CA ARG A 27 2.86 11.85 14.08
C ARG A 27 3.30 12.30 15.48
N LEU A 28 3.99 13.45 15.57
CA LEU A 28 4.36 14.10 16.84
C LEU A 28 3.13 14.53 17.67
N SER A 29 1.98 14.77 17.05
CA SER A 29 0.73 15.09 17.78
C SER A 29 0.28 13.95 18.68
N TYR A 30 0.38 12.71 18.20
CA TYR A 30 0.12 11.50 19.00
C TYR A 30 1.13 11.36 20.14
N LEU A 31 2.43 11.47 19.84
CA LEU A 31 3.50 11.42 20.83
C LEU A 31 3.30 12.45 21.96
N ARG A 32 2.94 13.69 21.61
CA ARG A 32 2.59 14.76 22.58
C ARG A 32 1.38 14.36 23.44
N GLY A 33 0.30 13.89 22.83
CA GLY A 33 -0.90 13.45 23.53
C GLY A 33 -0.64 12.37 24.58
N GLU A 34 0.23 11.41 24.27
CA GLU A 34 0.62 10.35 25.19
C GLU A 34 1.64 10.82 26.26
N LEU A 35 2.67 11.59 25.88
CA LEU A 35 3.66 12.14 26.83
C LEU A 35 3.05 13.03 27.90
N LYS A 36 1.93 13.72 27.61
CA LYS A 36 1.19 14.52 28.61
C LYS A 36 0.71 13.68 29.81
N LYS A 37 0.50 12.38 29.63
CA LYS A 37 0.11 11.42 30.69
C LYS A 37 1.28 10.96 31.56
N HIS A 38 2.51 11.21 31.12
CA HIS A 38 3.75 10.69 31.69
C HIS A 38 4.75 11.80 32.06
N LEU A 39 4.26 13.02 32.30
CA LEU A 39 5.10 14.15 32.74
C LEU A 39 5.76 13.81 34.10
N PRO A 40 7.10 13.83 34.21
CA PRO A 40 7.77 13.53 35.46
C PRO A 40 7.54 14.63 36.51
N ALA A 41 7.53 14.23 37.78
CA ALA A 41 7.39 15.15 38.91
C ALA A 41 8.65 16.03 39.16
N SER A 42 9.73 15.84 38.40
CA SER A 42 11.06 16.46 38.59
C SER A 42 11.15 17.95 38.22
N GLY A 43 10.02 18.68 38.20
CA GLY A 43 9.95 20.11 37.87
C GLY A 43 10.22 20.46 36.39
N VAL A 44 10.44 19.45 35.53
CA VAL A 44 10.66 19.63 34.10
C VAL A 44 9.36 20.10 33.43
N THR A 45 9.43 21.21 32.69
CA THR A 45 8.24 21.70 31.96
C THR A 45 7.84 20.72 30.85
N TYR A 46 6.53 20.59 30.59
CA TYR A 46 6.03 19.70 29.53
C TYR A 46 6.66 19.96 28.14
N PRO A 47 6.85 21.21 27.67
CA PRO A 47 7.61 21.48 26.45
C PRO A 47 9.05 20.94 26.47
N THR A 48 9.76 21.12 27.58
CA THR A 48 11.13 20.59 27.76
C THR A 48 11.14 19.06 27.73
N PHE A 49 10.20 18.41 28.41
CA PHE A 49 10.07 16.95 28.43
C PHE A 49 9.81 16.38 27.03
N VAL A 50 8.87 16.98 26.28
CA VAL A 50 8.60 16.60 24.90
C VAL A 50 9.82 16.80 24.00
N ALA A 51 10.53 17.93 24.13
CA ALA A 51 11.73 18.20 23.34
C ALA A 51 12.82 17.13 23.57
N LEU A 52 13.10 16.79 24.83
CA LEU A 52 14.10 15.78 25.20
C LEU A 52 13.73 14.37 24.69
N VAL A 53 12.45 13.99 24.74
CA VAL A 53 12.00 12.69 24.21
C VAL A 53 12.07 12.66 22.68
N VAL A 54 11.66 13.74 22.00
CA VAL A 54 11.77 13.86 20.53
C VAL A 54 13.23 13.81 20.08
N GLU A 55 14.13 14.52 20.76
CA GLU A 55 15.57 14.51 20.48
C GLU A 55 16.18 13.11 20.71
N GLY A 56 15.72 12.39 21.75
CA GLY A 56 16.14 11.02 22.01
C GLY A 56 15.70 10.03 20.93
N ILE A 57 14.45 10.11 20.47
CA ILE A 57 13.93 9.28 19.37
C ILE A 57 14.66 9.60 18.06
N ALA A 58 14.93 10.89 17.78
CA ALA A 58 15.63 11.35 16.57
C ALA A 58 17.10 10.89 16.48
N LYS A 59 17.69 10.38 17.57
CA LYS A 59 19.03 9.76 17.57
C LYS A 59 19.01 8.28 17.18
N HIS A 60 17.83 7.68 17.00
CA HIS A 60 17.72 6.29 16.57
C HIS A 60 18.06 6.15 15.07
N PRO A 61 18.99 5.26 14.67
CA PRO A 61 19.56 5.23 13.31
C PRO A 61 18.58 4.82 12.19
N CYS A 62 17.35 4.45 12.55
CA CYS A 62 16.28 4.09 11.62
C CYS A 62 15.10 5.08 11.62
N LEU A 63 15.19 6.20 12.35
CA LEU A 63 14.11 7.18 12.43
C LEU A 63 14.60 8.58 11.99
N ASP A 64 14.13 9.03 10.83
CA ASP A 64 14.34 10.41 10.38
C ASP A 64 13.20 11.29 10.88
N LEU A 65 13.52 12.41 11.56
CA LEU A 65 12.54 13.42 11.96
C LEU A 65 12.18 14.30 10.75
N GLN A 66 10.93 14.27 10.31
CA GLN A 66 10.43 15.05 9.18
C GLN A 66 9.19 15.89 9.54
N HIS A 67 9.32 17.21 9.44
CA HIS A 67 8.26 18.21 9.66
C HIS A 67 7.54 18.08 11.02
N ASN A 68 6.54 17.20 11.12
CA ASN A 68 5.67 16.98 12.27
C ASN A 68 5.61 15.50 12.73
N GLY A 69 6.62 14.67 12.41
CA GLY A 69 6.60 13.24 12.68
C GLY A 69 7.92 12.54 12.37
N PHE A 70 7.98 11.25 12.64
CA PHE A 70 9.10 10.37 12.30
C PHE A 70 8.74 9.47 11.12
N VAL A 71 9.71 9.22 10.25
CA VAL A 71 9.65 8.22 9.17
C VAL A 71 10.82 7.24 9.29
N LEU A 72 10.79 6.15 8.54
CA LEU A 72 11.93 5.23 8.45
C LEU A 72 13.07 5.84 7.62
N SER A 73 14.28 5.86 8.18
CA SER A 73 15.48 6.33 7.47
C SER A 73 15.78 5.47 6.25
N ARG A 74 16.16 6.08 5.13
CA ARG A 74 16.46 5.38 3.86
C ARG A 74 17.60 4.37 4.06
N GLY A 75 17.24 3.09 4.13
CA GLY A 75 18.19 1.97 4.31
C GLY A 75 17.86 1.07 5.49
N CYS A 76 17.12 1.56 6.49
CA CYS A 76 16.51 0.68 7.48
C CYS A 76 15.25 0.05 6.90
N ILE A 77 15.39 -1.17 6.38
CA ILE A 77 14.24 -2.06 6.18
C ILE A 77 13.89 -2.58 7.59
N PRO A 78 12.75 -2.19 8.20
CA PRO A 78 12.29 -2.89 9.38
C PRO A 78 12.06 -4.35 9.01
N HIS A 79 12.36 -5.27 9.92
CA HIS A 79 11.94 -6.66 9.79
C HIS A 79 10.41 -6.72 9.96
N VAL A 80 9.69 -6.29 8.92
CA VAL A 80 8.24 -6.45 8.82
C VAL A 80 7.99 -7.96 8.88
N ASN A 81 7.42 -8.42 9.98
CA ASN A 81 6.97 -9.80 10.07
C ASN A 81 5.87 -9.98 9.02
N ASP A 82 6.06 -10.93 8.09
CA ASP A 82 5.15 -11.20 6.95
C ASP A 82 3.66 -11.25 7.36
N ARG A 83 3.41 -11.69 8.61
CA ARG A 83 2.10 -11.70 9.29
C ARG A 83 1.31 -10.39 9.23
N SER A 84 1.92 -9.20 9.14
CA SER A 84 1.15 -7.94 9.08
C SER A 84 0.44 -7.76 7.73
N MET A 85 1.15 -8.04 6.64
CA MET A 85 0.62 -7.99 5.26
C MET A 85 -0.40 -9.10 5.03
N GLU A 86 -0.12 -10.32 5.50
CA GLU A 86 -1.08 -11.44 5.49
C GLU A 86 -2.38 -11.08 6.24
N THR A 87 -2.28 -10.40 7.39
CA THR A 87 -3.44 -9.96 8.17
C THR A 87 -4.25 -8.87 7.46
N MET A 88 -3.60 -7.93 6.76
CA MET A 88 -4.32 -6.93 5.96
C MET A 88 -5.01 -7.57 4.75
N ALA A 89 -4.31 -8.41 3.99
CA ALA A 89 -4.88 -9.14 2.87
C ALA A 89 -6.10 -9.97 3.31
N ALA A 90 -6.00 -10.71 4.42
CA ALA A 90 -7.11 -11.48 4.98
C ALA A 90 -8.32 -10.59 5.37
N LYS A 91 -8.09 -9.41 5.98
CA LYS A 91 -9.16 -8.45 6.30
C LYS A 91 -9.86 -7.92 5.04
N CYS A 92 -9.10 -7.56 4.01
CA CYS A 92 -9.65 -7.09 2.73
C CYS A 92 -10.48 -8.20 2.05
N THR A 93 -9.98 -9.44 2.01
CA THR A 93 -10.71 -10.60 1.48
C THR A 93 -12.03 -10.85 2.24
N VAL A 94 -12.02 -10.72 3.58
CA VAL A 94 -13.25 -10.86 4.39
C VAL A 94 -14.25 -9.73 4.11
N LYS A 95 -13.82 -8.46 4.04
CA LYS A 95 -14.69 -7.34 3.66
C LYS A 95 -15.28 -7.53 2.25
N ALA A 96 -14.46 -7.88 1.26
CA ALA A 96 -14.90 -8.11 -0.11
C ALA A 96 -15.93 -9.26 -0.20
N LYS A 97 -15.67 -10.39 0.48
CA LYS A 97 -16.61 -11.52 0.53
C LYS A 97 -17.95 -11.14 1.18
N ALA A 98 -17.91 -10.39 2.27
CA ALA A 98 -19.12 -9.91 2.95
C ALA A 98 -19.92 -8.91 2.10
N TYR A 99 -19.25 -8.11 1.25
CA TYR A 99 -19.92 -7.22 0.31
C TYR A 99 -20.65 -8.00 -0.79
N VAL A 100 -19.98 -8.97 -1.44
CA VAL A 100 -20.58 -9.82 -2.49
C VAL A 100 -21.80 -10.58 -1.94
N GLN A 101 -21.72 -11.12 -0.72
CA GLN A 101 -22.84 -11.79 -0.06
C GLN A 101 -24.07 -10.88 0.19
N ARG A 102 -23.87 -9.56 0.33
CA ARG A 102 -24.96 -8.59 0.53
C ARG A 102 -25.55 -8.06 -0.78
N HIS A 103 -24.85 -8.23 -1.89
CA HIS A 103 -25.23 -7.71 -3.21
C HIS A 103 -25.25 -8.85 -4.25
N PRO A 104 -26.15 -9.84 -4.13
CA PRO A 104 -26.19 -10.99 -5.04
C PRO A 104 -26.50 -10.61 -6.49
N ALA A 105 -27.22 -9.51 -6.73
CA ALA A 105 -27.42 -8.98 -8.09
C ALA A 105 -26.11 -8.50 -8.77
N SER A 106 -25.01 -8.41 -8.02
CA SER A 106 -23.67 -8.06 -8.50
C SER A 106 -22.76 -9.28 -8.71
N SER A 107 -23.19 -10.52 -8.41
CA SER A 107 -22.32 -11.70 -8.56
C SER A 107 -21.98 -12.01 -10.01
N ASP A 108 -22.93 -11.79 -10.91
CA ASP A 108 -22.84 -12.19 -12.31
C ASP A 108 -22.15 -11.13 -13.18
N ALA A 109 -21.96 -9.93 -12.62
CA ALA A 109 -21.29 -8.80 -13.26
C ALA A 109 -19.94 -8.50 -12.60
N TYR A 110 -18.90 -9.18 -13.07
CA TYR A 110 -17.50 -8.75 -12.95
C TYR A 110 -17.01 -8.43 -11.53
N PHE A 111 -17.20 -9.34 -10.57
CA PHE A 111 -16.33 -9.45 -9.41
C PHE A 111 -15.23 -10.51 -9.65
N PRO A 112 -14.03 -10.13 -10.11
CA PRO A 112 -12.85 -10.89 -9.73
C PRO A 112 -12.80 -10.80 -8.21
N VAL A 113 -12.84 -11.95 -7.54
CA VAL A 113 -12.34 -12.00 -6.17
C VAL A 113 -10.88 -11.57 -6.26
N LEU A 114 -10.60 -10.35 -5.78
CA LEU A 114 -9.25 -9.84 -5.60
C LEU A 114 -8.56 -10.72 -4.54
N HIS A 115 -8.07 -11.88 -5.00
CA HIS A 115 -6.97 -12.57 -4.37
C HIS A 115 -5.79 -11.63 -4.48
N VAL A 116 -5.65 -10.75 -3.48
CA VAL A 116 -4.45 -9.96 -3.26
C VAL A 116 -3.33 -10.94 -2.89
N HIS A 117 -2.76 -11.58 -3.91
CA HIS A 117 -1.48 -12.22 -3.83
C HIS A 117 -0.45 -11.12 -3.66
N ALA A 118 -0.17 -10.77 -2.40
CA ALA A 118 1.01 -10.02 -2.04
C ALA A 118 2.24 -10.88 -2.37
N ILE A 119 2.73 -10.79 -3.61
CA ILE A 119 3.98 -11.43 -4.03
C ILE A 119 5.12 -10.66 -3.37
N VAL A 120 5.53 -11.11 -2.18
CA VAL A 120 6.71 -10.59 -1.49
C VAL A 120 7.96 -11.11 -2.21
N GLN A 121 8.34 -10.45 -3.29
CA GLN A 121 9.60 -10.74 -3.96
C GLN A 121 10.74 -10.12 -3.15
N LYS A 122 11.63 -10.96 -2.59
CA LYS A 122 12.83 -10.53 -1.88
C LYS A 122 13.81 -9.84 -2.84
N CYS A 123 13.70 -8.53 -3.00
CA CYS A 123 14.72 -7.73 -3.67
C CYS A 123 15.91 -7.52 -2.73
N THR A 124 17.00 -8.24 -2.98
CA THR A 124 18.29 -7.96 -2.35
C THR A 124 18.92 -6.70 -2.96
N SER A 125 19.95 -6.15 -2.32
CA SER A 125 20.71 -5.02 -2.85
C SER A 125 21.51 -5.36 -4.12
N ALA A 126 21.66 -6.63 -4.49
CA ALA A 126 22.23 -7.06 -5.76
C ALA A 126 21.24 -6.89 -6.93
N ASP A 127 19.96 -7.22 -6.71
CA ASP A 127 18.94 -7.27 -7.76
C ASP A 127 18.68 -5.89 -8.40
N ARG A 128 18.81 -4.81 -7.61
CA ARG A 128 18.62 -3.43 -8.10
C ARG A 128 19.59 -2.99 -9.19
N ARG A 129 20.75 -3.64 -9.36
CA ARG A 129 21.67 -3.33 -10.48
C ARG A 129 21.32 -4.05 -11.77
N SER A 130 20.47 -5.08 -11.70
CA SER A 130 20.07 -5.92 -12.84
C SER A 130 18.73 -5.49 -13.46
N CYS A 131 17.92 -4.70 -12.75
CA CYS A 131 16.61 -4.21 -13.23
C CYS A 131 16.69 -3.39 -14.54
N CYS A 132 17.84 -2.82 -14.90
CA CYS A 132 18.01 -2.10 -16.17
C CYS A 132 18.31 -3.02 -17.39
N LYS A 133 18.36 -4.35 -17.23
CA LYS A 133 18.82 -5.27 -18.30
C LYS A 133 18.09 -6.63 -18.44
N LEU A 134 17.07 -6.94 -17.64
CA LEU A 134 16.39 -8.25 -17.69
C LEU A 134 14.93 -8.13 -18.15
N SER A 135 14.71 -8.11 -19.47
CA SER A 135 13.36 -8.19 -20.07
C SER A 135 13.17 -9.30 -21.12
N SER A 136 14.17 -10.18 -21.35
CA SER A 136 14.18 -11.08 -22.52
C SER A 136 14.38 -12.58 -22.26
N GLU A 137 14.69 -13.06 -21.05
CA GLU A 137 15.05 -14.48 -20.83
C GLU A 137 14.44 -15.12 -19.55
N TRP A 138 13.14 -15.41 -19.57
CA TRP A 138 12.50 -16.36 -18.63
C TRP A 138 11.54 -17.33 -19.34
N HIS A 139 12.06 -18.04 -20.35
CA HIS A 139 11.42 -19.24 -20.90
C HIS A 139 12.46 -20.35 -21.13
N LYS A 140 12.58 -21.27 -20.16
CA LYS A 140 12.94 -22.69 -20.37
C LYS A 140 12.65 -23.55 -19.14
N THR A 141 11.94 -24.63 -19.39
CA THR A 141 11.54 -25.76 -18.56
C THR A 141 12.65 -26.43 -17.73
N LEU A 142 12.30 -26.98 -16.56
CA LEU A 142 12.90 -28.22 -16.02
C LEU A 142 11.82 -29.14 -15.40
N PRO A 143 12.02 -30.48 -15.34
CA PRO A 143 10.94 -31.47 -15.21
C PRO A 143 10.79 -32.10 -13.80
N TRP A 144 9.73 -32.90 -13.62
CA TRP A 144 9.43 -33.67 -12.40
C TRP A 144 10.27 -34.94 -12.20
N SER A 145 10.77 -35.17 -10.97
CA SER A 145 11.19 -36.44 -10.30
C SER A 145 12.10 -36.07 -9.09
N LEU A 146 12.22 -36.76 -7.94
CA LEU A 146 11.87 -38.10 -7.45
C LEU A 146 11.46 -38.14 -5.94
N VAL A 147 10.91 -39.30 -5.55
CA VAL A 147 10.61 -39.95 -4.24
C VAL A 147 11.89 -40.08 -3.34
N SER A 148 11.95 -40.20 -1.99
CA SER A 148 11.04 -40.74 -0.93
C SER A 148 11.26 -40.20 0.52
N ASP A 149 10.34 -40.54 1.45
CA ASP A 149 10.40 -40.83 2.92
C ASP A 149 11.50 -40.23 3.85
N SER A 150 11.16 -39.66 5.02
CA SER A 150 10.69 -40.47 6.18
C SER A 150 10.19 -39.65 7.40
N ASN A 151 9.01 -40.03 7.89
CA ASN A 151 8.35 -39.84 9.21
C ASN A 151 8.23 -38.45 9.93
N PRO A 152 7.20 -38.27 10.80
CA PRO A 152 6.61 -36.95 11.02
C PRO A 152 6.73 -36.41 12.46
N VAL A 153 6.68 -35.08 12.59
CA VAL A 153 6.20 -34.41 13.80
C VAL A 153 4.83 -33.80 13.50
N LEU A 154 3.84 -34.18 14.31
CA LEU A 154 2.47 -33.70 14.18
C LEU A 154 2.41 -32.20 14.53
N VAL A 155 2.31 -31.35 13.51
CA VAL A 155 1.72 -30.02 13.65
C VAL A 155 0.44 -30.01 12.84
N SER A 156 -0.67 -29.69 13.50
CA SER A 156 -2.00 -29.63 12.91
C SER A 156 -2.08 -28.60 11.79
N LYS A 157 -1.79 -29.06 10.56
CA LYS A 157 -2.13 -28.33 9.34
C LYS A 157 -3.64 -28.13 9.31
N ILE A 158 -4.08 -26.89 9.51
CA ILE A 158 -5.38 -26.45 9.01
C ILE A 158 -5.26 -26.53 7.49
N GLY A 159 -5.83 -27.59 6.92
CA GLY A 159 -5.90 -27.77 5.48
C GLY A 159 -6.82 -26.72 4.90
N PHE A 160 -6.26 -25.64 4.37
CA PHE A 160 -6.94 -24.90 3.33
C PHE A 160 -7.00 -25.82 2.10
N ASP A 161 -8.22 -26.20 1.76
CA ASP A 161 -8.51 -27.06 0.64
C ASP A 161 -7.96 -26.40 -0.64
N LYS A 162 -6.99 -27.07 -1.27
CA LYS A 162 -6.47 -26.62 -2.57
C LYS A 162 -7.51 -27.02 -3.61
N THR A 163 -8.46 -26.13 -3.89
CA THR A 163 -9.28 -26.18 -5.10
C THR A 163 -8.35 -26.19 -6.32
N ALA A 164 -8.04 -27.39 -6.82
CA ALA A 164 -6.96 -27.62 -7.78
C ALA A 164 -7.26 -27.03 -9.18
N ASP A 165 -8.51 -26.62 -9.42
CA ASP A 165 -9.02 -26.11 -10.69
C ASP A 165 -9.30 -24.60 -10.66
N ALA A 166 -8.79 -23.84 -9.67
CA ALA A 166 -8.85 -22.39 -9.73
C ALA A 166 -8.05 -21.89 -10.95
N PRO A 167 -8.67 -21.26 -11.96
CA PRO A 167 -7.94 -20.84 -13.15
C PRO A 167 -6.84 -19.85 -12.77
N HIS A 168 -5.66 -20.05 -13.34
CA HIS A 168 -4.47 -19.25 -13.02
C HIS A 168 -4.63 -17.84 -13.63
N TRP A 169 -5.27 -16.94 -12.88
CA TRP A 169 -5.47 -15.54 -13.29
C TRP A 169 -4.13 -14.80 -13.30
N THR A 170 -3.43 -14.88 -14.42
CA THR A 170 -2.19 -14.14 -14.63
C THR A 170 -2.52 -12.68 -14.92
N MET A 171 -2.47 -11.85 -13.87
CA MET A 171 -2.55 -10.39 -13.99
C MET A 171 -1.39 -9.88 -14.86
N ARG A 172 -1.69 -9.00 -15.81
CA ARG A 172 -0.69 -8.34 -16.66
C ARG A 172 -0.25 -7.04 -15.99
N GLU A 173 1.02 -6.68 -16.12
CA GLU A 173 1.54 -5.38 -15.69
C GLU A 173 1.88 -4.54 -16.93
N LYS A 174 1.55 -3.25 -16.90
CA LYS A 174 1.86 -2.31 -17.99
C LYS A 174 2.23 -0.94 -17.43
N THR A 175 3.47 -0.53 -17.67
CA THR A 175 3.92 0.86 -17.45
C THR A 175 3.27 1.80 -18.47
N VAL A 176 2.92 3.00 -18.00
CA VAL A 176 2.38 4.10 -18.80
C VAL A 176 3.26 5.32 -18.57
N ASP A 177 3.97 5.70 -19.62
CA ASP A 177 5.04 6.71 -19.62
C ASP A 177 4.72 7.92 -20.53
N SER A 178 3.55 7.95 -21.16
CA SER A 178 3.06 9.08 -21.94
C SER A 178 1.55 9.30 -21.79
N ILE A 179 1.11 10.55 -22.03
CA ILE A 179 -0.31 10.92 -22.03
C ILE A 179 -1.07 10.21 -23.15
N GLU A 180 -0.46 10.06 -24.33
CA GLU A 180 -1.07 9.37 -25.48
C GLU A 180 -1.33 7.90 -25.16
N SER A 181 -0.37 7.24 -24.50
CA SER A 181 -0.52 5.87 -24.01
C SER A 181 -1.63 5.76 -22.96
N LEU A 182 -1.72 6.71 -22.04
CA LEU A 182 -2.79 6.76 -21.03
C LEU A 182 -4.17 6.95 -21.67
N VAL A 183 -4.33 7.95 -22.55
CA VAL A 183 -5.57 8.23 -23.28
C VAL A 183 -6.00 7.00 -24.11
N ALA A 184 -5.07 6.34 -24.78
CA ALA A 184 -5.37 5.12 -25.53
C ALA A 184 -5.84 3.96 -24.62
N ILE A 185 -5.22 3.75 -23.47
CA ILE A 185 -5.65 2.73 -22.50
C ILE A 185 -7.08 3.03 -22.01
N LEU A 186 -7.34 4.26 -21.57
CA LEU A 186 -8.64 4.68 -21.06
C LEU A 186 -9.76 4.62 -22.11
N ALA A 187 -9.43 4.83 -23.38
CA ALA A 187 -10.38 4.74 -24.49
C ALA A 187 -10.67 3.30 -24.94
N PHE A 188 -9.68 2.40 -24.91
CA PHE A 188 -9.79 1.07 -25.52
C PHE A 188 -9.93 -0.11 -24.55
N ASP A 189 -9.53 0.02 -23.27
CA ASP A 189 -9.76 -1.05 -22.28
C ASP A 189 -11.22 -0.98 -21.77
N PRO A 190 -12.04 -2.05 -21.91
CA PRO A 190 -13.41 -2.10 -21.44
C PRO A 190 -13.55 -1.87 -19.91
N ALA A 191 -12.49 -2.08 -19.12
CA ALA A 191 -12.52 -1.83 -17.69
C ALA A 191 -12.64 -0.34 -17.31
N PHE A 192 -12.37 0.61 -18.21
CA PHE A 192 -12.58 2.05 -17.97
C PHE A 192 -13.91 2.60 -18.49
N GLN A 193 -14.74 1.74 -19.07
CA GLN A 193 -16.08 2.04 -19.56
C GLN A 193 -17.13 1.97 -18.42
N SER A 194 -18.38 2.32 -18.71
CA SER A 194 -19.46 2.29 -17.71
C SER A 194 -19.72 0.89 -17.14
N HIS A 195 -20.05 0.82 -15.84
CA HIS A 195 -20.40 -0.37 -15.05
C HIS A 195 -19.22 -1.31 -14.73
N SER A 196 -17.98 -0.90 -15.01
CA SER A 196 -16.76 -1.61 -14.61
C SER A 196 -16.27 -1.20 -13.21
N MET A 197 -15.31 -1.96 -12.68
CA MET A 197 -14.62 -1.68 -11.41
C MET A 197 -13.12 -1.57 -11.62
N VAL A 198 -12.51 -0.52 -11.05
CA VAL A 198 -11.07 -0.26 -11.09
C VAL A 198 -10.58 0.07 -9.69
N ALA A 199 -9.55 -0.62 -9.20
CA ALA A 199 -8.86 -0.21 -7.98
C ALA A 199 -7.83 0.89 -8.29
N VAL A 200 -7.76 1.90 -7.44
CA VAL A 200 -6.93 3.10 -7.63
C VAL A 200 -6.03 3.31 -6.41
N SER A 201 -4.78 3.71 -6.66
CA SER A 201 -3.83 4.14 -5.63
C SER A 201 -3.00 5.31 -6.17
N CYS A 202 -2.93 6.42 -5.43
CA CYS A 202 -2.27 7.65 -5.85
C CYS A 202 -1.13 8.04 -4.90
N GLU A 203 0.13 7.97 -5.35
CA GLU A 203 1.30 8.41 -4.58
C GLU A 203 1.84 9.75 -5.11
N LEU A 204 0.93 10.73 -5.23
CA LEU A 204 1.18 11.97 -6.00
C LEU A 204 2.17 12.93 -5.34
N SER A 205 2.15 13.03 -4.01
CA SER A 205 3.01 13.95 -3.24
C SER A 205 4.43 13.41 -2.99
N VAL A 206 4.66 12.10 -3.10
CA VAL A 206 5.94 11.45 -2.75
C VAL A 206 6.65 10.82 -3.95
N CYS A 207 5.91 10.08 -4.77
CA CYS A 207 6.47 9.27 -5.87
C CYS A 207 6.05 9.79 -7.26
N HIS A 208 5.10 10.73 -7.33
CA HIS A 208 4.50 11.22 -8.57
C HIS A 208 3.99 10.08 -9.46
N PHE A 209 3.27 9.15 -8.84
CA PHE A 209 2.86 7.89 -9.48
C PHE A 209 1.38 7.60 -9.21
N THR A 210 0.71 7.00 -10.19
CA THR A 210 -0.68 6.51 -10.04
C THR A 210 -0.76 5.07 -10.52
N SER A 211 -1.36 4.19 -9.72
CA SER A 211 -1.67 2.82 -10.14
C SER A 211 -3.17 2.63 -10.33
N LEU A 212 -3.55 1.99 -11.45
CA LEU A 212 -4.92 1.59 -11.75
C LEU A 212 -4.94 0.08 -12.00
N ALA A 213 -5.72 -0.68 -11.24
CA ALA A 213 -5.81 -2.13 -11.44
C ALA A 213 -7.24 -2.54 -11.84
N THR A 214 -7.32 -3.31 -12.93
CA THR A 214 -8.55 -3.89 -13.47
C THR A 214 -8.61 -5.38 -13.12
N CYS A 215 -9.62 -6.09 -13.64
CA CYS A 215 -9.72 -7.54 -13.52
C CYS A 215 -8.59 -8.32 -14.22
N THR A 216 -7.85 -7.70 -15.15
CA THR A 216 -6.83 -8.38 -15.97
C THR A 216 -5.48 -7.69 -15.99
N THR A 217 -5.42 -6.38 -15.74
CA THR A 217 -4.22 -5.56 -15.95
C THR A 217 -4.02 -4.55 -14.83
N MET A 218 -2.78 -4.45 -14.34
CA MET A 218 -2.30 -3.38 -13.48
C MET A 218 -1.53 -2.37 -14.34
N TYR A 219 -1.99 -1.13 -14.32
CA TYR A 219 -1.42 0.01 -15.02
C TYR A 219 -0.61 0.86 -14.04
N HIS A 220 0.61 1.16 -14.44
CA HIS A 220 1.64 1.79 -13.64
C HIS A 220 2.03 3.13 -14.28
N ILE A 221 1.40 4.22 -13.84
CA ILE A 221 1.48 5.53 -14.50
C ILE A 221 2.56 6.37 -13.84
N ASP A 222 3.69 6.51 -14.53
CA ASP A 222 4.71 7.50 -14.21
C ASP A 222 4.18 8.88 -14.61
N CYS A 223 3.83 9.70 -13.61
CA CYS A 223 3.25 11.00 -13.87
C CYS A 223 4.30 12.04 -14.27
N LEU A 224 5.59 11.83 -14.03
CA LEU A 224 6.64 12.74 -14.51
C LEU A 224 6.92 12.50 -15.99
N ALA A 225 7.06 11.24 -16.40
CA ALA A 225 7.20 10.87 -17.81
C ALA A 225 5.96 11.31 -18.62
N SER A 226 4.77 11.09 -18.05
CA SER A 226 3.48 11.49 -18.63
C SER A 226 3.16 12.99 -18.49
N GLY A 227 4.14 13.89 -18.59
CA GLY A 227 3.92 15.35 -18.67
C GLY A 227 3.48 16.07 -17.38
N GLY A 228 3.63 15.42 -16.22
CA GLY A 228 3.34 15.96 -14.90
C GLY A 228 2.02 15.48 -14.30
N VAL A 229 1.95 15.43 -12.95
CA VAL A 229 0.76 14.98 -12.19
C VAL A 229 -0.53 15.69 -12.64
N SER A 230 -0.52 17.02 -12.76
CA SER A 230 -1.71 17.76 -13.20
C SER A 230 -2.13 17.47 -14.65
N ALA A 231 -1.27 16.93 -15.51
CA ALA A 231 -1.66 16.46 -16.85
C ALA A 231 -2.36 15.09 -16.75
N VAL A 232 -1.76 14.14 -16.03
CA VAL A 232 -2.33 12.81 -15.78
C VAL A 232 -3.70 12.91 -15.09
N VAL A 233 -3.83 13.69 -14.02
CA VAL A 233 -5.10 13.84 -13.28
C VAL A 233 -6.18 14.51 -14.14
N LYS A 234 -5.83 15.44 -15.06
CA LYS A 234 -6.79 15.99 -16.02
C LYS A 234 -7.29 14.96 -17.03
N VAL A 235 -6.44 14.01 -17.44
CA VAL A 235 -6.83 12.90 -18.32
C VAL A 235 -7.68 11.85 -17.59
N LEU A 236 -7.39 11.59 -16.31
CA LEU A 236 -8.19 10.67 -15.47
C LEU A 236 -9.51 11.27 -14.98
N ARG A 237 -9.63 12.60 -14.93
CA ARG A 237 -10.81 13.32 -14.42
C ARG A 237 -12.16 12.79 -14.92
N PRO A 238 -12.40 12.55 -16.23
CA PRO A 238 -13.68 12.02 -16.70
C PRO A 238 -14.03 10.65 -16.10
N HIS A 239 -13.05 9.80 -15.80
CA HIS A 239 -13.26 8.48 -15.21
C HIS A 239 -13.47 8.56 -13.69
N PHE A 240 -12.78 9.48 -13.01
CA PHE A 240 -13.02 9.79 -11.59
C PHE A 240 -14.41 10.42 -11.36
N GLU A 241 -14.85 11.31 -12.24
CA GLU A 241 -16.18 11.96 -12.19
C GLU A 241 -17.32 11.07 -12.72
N ASN A 242 -17.03 9.98 -13.43
CA ASN A 242 -18.04 9.03 -13.91
C ASN A 242 -18.60 8.16 -12.78
N ALA A 243 -19.82 8.47 -12.32
CA ALA A 243 -20.53 7.71 -11.29
C ALA A 243 -20.85 6.24 -11.68
N GLN A 244 -20.86 5.90 -12.98
CA GLN A 244 -21.08 4.53 -13.44
C GLN A 244 -19.80 3.67 -13.41
N LEU A 245 -18.62 4.27 -13.25
CA LEU A 245 -17.37 3.54 -13.06
C LEU A 245 -17.10 3.45 -11.55
N THR A 246 -17.02 2.24 -10.99
CA THR A 246 -16.71 2.07 -9.56
C THR A 246 -15.19 2.16 -9.36
N LYS A 247 -14.73 3.17 -8.60
CA LYS A 247 -13.32 3.28 -8.19
C LYS A 247 -13.17 2.77 -6.76
N VAL A 248 -12.38 1.72 -6.59
CA VAL A 248 -12.08 1.12 -5.28
C VAL A 248 -10.79 1.74 -4.73
N TRP A 249 -10.84 2.22 -3.50
CA TRP A 249 -9.73 2.90 -2.82
C TRP A 249 -9.46 2.27 -1.46
N PHE A 250 -8.34 2.64 -0.85
CA PHE A 250 -8.05 2.38 0.55
C PHE A 250 -7.58 3.68 1.20
N ASP A 251 -8.42 4.27 2.07
CA ASP A 251 -8.22 5.62 2.62
C ASP A 251 -8.23 6.71 1.53
N VAL A 252 -9.38 6.85 0.85
CA VAL A 252 -9.57 7.80 -0.25
C VAL A 252 -9.38 9.25 0.18
N HIS A 253 -9.40 9.55 1.48
CA HIS A 253 -9.31 10.90 2.01
C HIS A 253 -7.95 11.55 1.77
N ALA A 254 -6.85 10.79 1.84
CA ALA A 254 -5.52 11.29 1.51
C ALA A 254 -5.40 11.60 0.01
N ASP A 255 -5.70 10.61 -0.83
CA ASP A 255 -5.61 10.70 -2.28
C ASP A 255 -6.52 11.81 -2.84
N ALA A 256 -7.73 11.97 -2.30
CA ALA A 256 -8.66 13.02 -2.74
C ALA A 256 -8.14 14.45 -2.49
N VAL A 257 -7.41 14.67 -1.39
CA VAL A 257 -6.81 15.98 -1.08
C VAL A 257 -5.69 16.30 -2.07
N ASP A 258 -4.78 15.34 -2.31
CA ASP A 258 -3.68 15.49 -3.27
C ASP A 258 -4.22 15.69 -4.70
N LEU A 259 -5.20 14.89 -5.12
CA LEU A 259 -5.85 15.02 -6.43
C LEU A 259 -6.52 16.39 -6.62
N HIS A 260 -7.22 16.91 -5.60
CA HIS A 260 -7.87 18.21 -5.67
C HIS A 260 -6.88 19.38 -5.69
N ALA A 261 -5.72 19.24 -5.03
CA ALA A 261 -4.63 20.23 -5.12
C ALA A 261 -4.06 20.34 -6.54
N HIS A 262 -4.01 19.23 -7.29
CA HIS A 262 -3.53 19.20 -8.68
C HIS A 262 -4.58 19.59 -9.73
N VAL A 263 -5.87 19.34 -9.47
CA VAL A 263 -6.99 19.72 -10.33
C VAL A 263 -8.15 20.25 -9.46
N PRO A 264 -8.19 21.57 -9.19
CA PRO A 264 -9.26 22.18 -8.41
C PRO A 264 -10.65 21.90 -8.99
N GLY A 265 -11.60 21.63 -8.09
CA GLY A 265 -12.97 21.30 -8.45
C GLY A 265 -13.15 19.89 -9.07
N LEU A 266 -12.15 19.01 -9.00
CA LEU A 266 -12.33 17.58 -9.26
C LEU A 266 -13.32 16.99 -8.23
N CYS A 267 -14.30 16.21 -8.71
CA CYS A 267 -15.22 15.45 -7.87
C CYS A 267 -14.99 13.94 -8.03
N LEU A 268 -14.83 13.21 -6.93
CA LEU A 268 -14.76 11.74 -6.99
C LEU A 268 -16.16 11.15 -6.84
N ALA A 269 -16.75 10.71 -7.95
CA ALA A 269 -18.05 10.03 -7.96
C ALA A 269 -17.86 8.50 -8.05
N GLY A 270 -18.83 7.70 -7.62
CA GLY A 270 -18.74 6.24 -7.72
C GLY A 270 -17.52 5.65 -6.98
N THR A 271 -17.16 6.21 -5.83
CA THR A 271 -16.06 5.73 -5.00
C THR A 271 -16.53 4.68 -4.01
N TRP A 272 -15.68 3.68 -3.77
CA TRP A 272 -15.83 2.71 -2.69
C TRP A 272 -14.52 2.62 -1.92
N ASP A 273 -14.49 3.19 -0.71
CA ASP A 273 -13.35 3.06 0.20
C ASP A 273 -13.45 1.75 1.00
N LEU A 274 -12.39 0.95 0.98
CA LEU A 274 -12.30 -0.30 1.73
C LEU A 274 -11.94 -0.10 3.21
N GLN A 275 -11.52 1.11 3.63
CA GLN A 275 -11.20 1.41 5.03
C GLN A 275 -12.49 1.52 5.89
N VAL A 276 -13.53 2.16 5.34
CA VAL A 276 -14.87 2.37 5.94
C VAL A 276 -15.65 1.04 6.08
#